data_AF-A0A956TEB2-F1
#
_entry.id   AF-A0A956TEB2-F1
#
_cell.length_a   1.000
_cell.length_b   1.000
_cell.length_c   1.000
_cell.angle_alpha   90.00
_cell.angle_beta   90.00
_cell.angle_gamma   90.00
#
_symmetry.space_group_name_H-M   'P 1'
#
loop_
_entity.id
_entity.type
_entity.pdbx_description
1 polymer ?
#
loop_
_entity_poly.entity_id
_entity_poly.type
_entity_poly.pdbx_seq_one_letter_code
_entity_poly.pdbx_strand_id
1 'polypeptide(L)'
;MVICLGQQPCGFFPKRFLVAKLVTARRLQQELGGRLVLFWHDSDHDHRETRTSLRDGQGRLVHLNFAVADKLERKYAPLYLKTIAPGWQDKTARRLPRLAPHLVELFASIQATRVADFCLAMYRGMGLLEGVEVVRSSDPGVRRAATPVLEHYADLPYQGRVVRARAYPGGYRLHQGGEAYLEVPAGPVGPEQVSPTRDSRLVWMQSVIGCTHYVAGASEMVYLDRSATPEITFVERDFVPDAGLGWTG
;
A
#
# COMPACT_ATOMS: atom_id res chain seq x y z
N MET A 1 -10.23 7.54 20.94
CA MET A 1 -9.63 8.33 19.85
C MET A 1 -8.86 7.41 18.90
N VAL A 2 -8.92 7.66 17.60
CA VAL A 2 -8.29 6.81 16.57
C VAL A 2 -7.52 7.70 15.61
N ILE A 3 -6.20 7.54 15.57
CA ILE A 3 -5.31 8.25 14.65
C ILE A 3 -4.97 7.30 13.52
N CYS A 4 -5.34 7.66 12.30
CA CYS A 4 -5.20 6.81 11.12
C CYS A 4 -4.25 7.43 10.10
N LEU A 5 -3.58 6.58 9.34
CA LEU A 5 -2.86 6.94 8.13
C LEU A 5 -3.08 5.86 7.07
N GLY A 6 -3.28 6.27 5.82
CA GLY A 6 -3.41 5.35 4.69
C GLY A 6 -2.10 5.23 3.91
N GLN A 7 -1.72 4.03 3.51
CA GLN A 7 -0.62 3.84 2.56
C GLN A 7 -0.67 2.49 1.82
N GLN A 8 -0.36 2.51 0.52
CA GLN A 8 -0.07 1.30 -0.26
C GLN A 8 1.32 0.75 0.08
N PRO A 9 1.60 -0.54 -0.17
CA PRO A 9 2.98 -1.03 -0.28
C PRO A 9 3.84 -0.11 -1.15
N CYS A 10 4.90 0.46 -0.57
CA CYS A 10 5.66 1.55 -1.19
C CYS A 10 7.16 1.30 -1.23
N GLY A 11 7.58 0.03 -1.30
CA GLY A 11 8.99 -0.38 -1.28
C GLY A 11 9.20 -1.47 -0.24
N PHE A 12 10.16 -2.38 -0.44
CA PHE A 12 10.53 -3.28 0.67
C PHE A 12 11.16 -2.47 1.81
N PHE A 13 11.95 -1.44 1.50
CA PHE A 13 12.20 -0.35 2.44
C PHE A 13 11.15 0.75 2.22
N PRO A 14 10.42 1.18 3.26
CA PRO A 14 9.30 2.11 3.11
C PRO A 14 9.81 3.45 2.60
N LYS A 15 9.05 4.11 1.73
CA LYS A 15 9.38 5.48 1.33
C LYS A 15 9.41 6.40 2.55
N ARG A 16 10.33 7.37 2.55
CA ARG A 16 10.53 8.33 3.65
C ARG A 16 9.24 9.07 4.03
N PHE A 17 8.35 9.35 3.09
CA PHE A 17 7.06 9.97 3.42
C PHE A 17 6.18 9.09 4.33
N LEU A 18 6.26 7.75 4.23
CA LEU A 18 5.48 6.86 5.09
C LEU A 18 6.05 6.90 6.51
N VAL A 19 7.37 6.91 6.63
CA VAL A 19 8.02 7.07 7.94
C VAL A 19 7.67 8.42 8.56
N ALA A 20 7.65 9.50 7.77
CA ALA A 20 7.18 10.80 8.24
C ALA A 20 5.73 10.75 8.75
N LYS A 21 4.80 10.10 8.02
CA LYS A 21 3.42 9.90 8.52
C LYS A 21 3.40 9.16 9.85
N LEU A 22 4.19 8.09 9.99
CA LEU A 22 4.25 7.30 11.23
C LEU A 22 4.83 8.10 12.39
N VAL A 23 5.88 8.90 12.15
CA VAL A 23 6.47 9.80 13.16
C VAL A 23 5.45 10.85 13.61
N THR A 24 4.78 11.53 12.67
CA THR A 24 3.74 12.51 12.99
C THR A 24 2.59 11.87 13.75
N ALA A 25 2.14 10.69 13.34
CA ALA A 25 1.08 9.96 14.04
C ALA A 25 1.47 9.60 15.48
N ARG A 26 2.71 9.12 15.70
CA ARG A 26 3.22 8.80 17.04
C ARG A 26 3.32 10.02 17.94
N ARG A 27 3.80 11.15 17.41
CA ARG A 27 3.82 12.41 18.14
C ARG A 27 2.40 12.82 18.56
N LEU A 28 1.45 12.75 17.62
CA LEU A 28 0.04 13.04 17.92
C LEU A 28 -0.56 12.08 18.96
N GLN A 29 -0.18 10.80 18.91
CA GLN A 29 -0.60 9.81 19.92
C GLN A 29 -0.01 10.10 21.30
N GLN A 30 1.22 10.59 21.39
CA GLN A 30 1.82 10.98 22.67
C GLN A 30 1.11 12.21 23.25
N GLU A 31 0.70 13.15 22.41
CA GLU A 31 -0.01 14.37 22.81
C GLU A 31 -1.47 14.10 23.22
N LEU A 32 -2.17 13.22 22.49
CA LEU A 32 -3.63 13.08 22.59
C LEU A 32 -4.10 11.67 23.06
N GLY A 33 -3.20 10.70 23.16
CA GLY A 33 -3.49 9.30 23.49
C GLY A 33 -4.06 8.48 22.32
N GLY A 34 -4.86 7.46 22.62
CA GLY A 34 -5.59 6.66 21.62
C GLY A 34 -4.76 5.60 20.89
N ARG A 35 -5.39 4.97 19.87
CA ARG A 35 -4.77 3.92 19.06
C ARG A 35 -4.29 4.46 17.71
N LEU A 36 -3.15 3.94 17.23
CA LEU A 36 -2.63 4.19 15.89
C LEU A 36 -3.07 3.09 14.93
N VAL A 37 -3.59 3.50 13.78
CA VAL A 37 -4.04 2.59 12.73
C VAL A 37 -3.36 2.93 11.41
N LEU A 38 -2.63 1.96 10.86
CA LEU A 38 -2.20 1.99 9.47
C LEU A 38 -3.25 1.27 8.63
N PHE A 39 -3.98 2.03 7.81
CA PHE A 39 -4.82 1.47 6.78
C PHE A 39 -3.97 1.12 5.55
N TRP A 40 -3.70 -0.17 5.41
CA TRP A 40 -2.79 -0.74 4.42
C TRP A 40 -3.51 -1.03 3.11
N HIS A 41 -3.24 -0.23 2.07
CA HIS A 41 -3.92 -0.29 0.79
C HIS A 41 -3.33 -1.37 -0.15
N ASP A 42 -3.27 -2.61 0.29
CA ASP A 42 -2.70 -3.72 -0.49
C ASP A 42 -3.62 -4.32 -1.55
N SER A 43 -4.88 -3.88 -1.60
CA SER A 43 -5.77 -4.15 -2.72
C SER A 43 -5.38 -3.40 -4.00
N ASP A 44 -4.54 -2.36 -3.93
CA ASP A 44 -4.06 -1.73 -5.17
C ASP A 44 -3.16 -2.68 -5.97
N HIS A 45 -3.00 -2.47 -7.27
CA HIS A 45 -2.22 -3.35 -8.15
C HIS A 45 -0.98 -2.69 -8.76
N ASP A 46 -0.75 -1.38 -8.53
CA ASP A 46 0.38 -0.67 -9.14
C ASP A 46 1.74 -1.09 -8.55
N HIS A 47 2.41 -2.02 -9.24
CA HIS A 47 3.74 -2.52 -8.88
C HIS A 47 4.84 -1.46 -8.99
N ARG A 48 4.59 -0.28 -9.57
CA ARG A 48 5.59 0.80 -9.64
C ARG A 48 5.75 1.47 -8.28
N GLU A 49 4.70 1.46 -7.46
CA GLU A 49 4.74 2.04 -6.12
C GLU A 49 5.69 1.29 -5.18
N THR A 50 5.89 -0.01 -5.40
CA THR A 50 6.78 -0.86 -4.60
C THR A 50 8.26 -0.75 -4.95
N ARG A 51 8.62 0.23 -5.79
CA ARG A 51 10.03 0.51 -6.11
C ARG A 51 10.73 1.13 -4.90
N THR A 52 11.73 0.43 -4.37
CA THR A 52 12.67 0.97 -3.40
C THR A 52 13.79 1.71 -4.13
N SER A 53 13.92 3.00 -3.86
CA SER A 53 14.96 3.86 -4.45
C SER A 53 15.92 4.30 -3.37
N LEU A 54 17.21 4.04 -3.54
CA LEU A 54 18.27 4.32 -2.56
C LEU A 54 19.42 5.07 -3.23
N ARG A 55 20.26 5.75 -2.44
CA ARG A 55 21.54 6.28 -2.92
C ARG A 55 22.65 5.31 -2.57
N ASP A 56 23.58 5.08 -3.49
CA ASP A 56 24.84 4.40 -3.18
C ASP A 56 25.83 5.34 -2.47
N GLY A 57 27.00 4.82 -2.07
CA GLY A 57 28.03 5.59 -1.37
C GLY A 57 28.61 6.77 -2.18
N GLN A 58 28.30 6.85 -3.47
CA GLN A 58 28.67 7.95 -4.37
C GLN A 58 27.49 8.90 -4.63
N GLY A 59 26.35 8.70 -3.96
CA GLY A 59 25.15 9.53 -4.09
C GLY A 59 24.27 9.21 -5.30
N ARG A 60 24.63 8.20 -6.11
CA ARG A 60 23.87 7.83 -7.31
C ARG A 60 22.61 7.05 -6.93
N LEU A 61 21.51 7.37 -7.60
CA LEU A 61 20.23 6.74 -7.39
C LEU A 61 20.20 5.32 -7.96
N VAL A 62 19.84 4.36 -7.10
CA VAL A 62 19.68 2.94 -7.43
C VAL A 62 18.24 2.55 -7.18
N HIS A 63 17.61 1.95 -8.20
CA HIS A 63 16.25 1.45 -8.13
C HIS A 63 16.23 -0.07 -8.00
N LEU A 64 15.48 -0.55 -7.01
CA LEU A 64 15.21 -1.96 -6.75
C LEU A 64 13.69 -2.14 -6.70
N ASN A 65 13.19 -3.24 -7.25
CA ASN A 65 11.78 -3.59 -7.14
C ASN A 65 11.63 -5.11 -7.08
N PHE A 66 10.49 -5.57 -6.60
CA PHE A 66 10.12 -6.99 -6.64
C PHE A 66 10.12 -7.50 -8.07
N ALA A 67 10.68 -8.69 -8.26
CA ALA A 67 10.43 -9.46 -9.48
C ALA A 67 9.17 -10.30 -9.25
N VAL A 68 8.22 -10.21 -10.18
CA VAL A 68 7.03 -11.08 -10.26
C VAL A 68 7.14 -11.81 -11.59
N ALA A 69 7.17 -13.14 -11.54
CA ALA A 69 7.48 -13.97 -12.71
C ALA A 69 6.36 -13.91 -13.76
N ASP A 70 5.12 -13.94 -13.31
CA ASP A 70 3.93 -13.93 -14.16
C ASP A 70 3.60 -12.49 -14.61
N LYS A 71 3.52 -12.26 -15.93
CA LYS A 71 3.28 -10.93 -16.51
C LYS A 71 1.88 -10.40 -16.18
N LEU A 72 0.87 -11.28 -16.19
CA LEU A 72 -0.52 -10.93 -15.91
C LEU A 72 -0.65 -10.52 -14.45
N GLU A 73 -0.10 -11.31 -13.54
CA GLU A 73 -0.06 -11.03 -12.11
C GLU A 73 0.69 -9.73 -11.80
N ARG A 74 1.89 -9.57 -12.40
CA ARG A 74 2.68 -8.34 -12.25
C ARG A 74 1.90 -7.11 -12.67
N LYS A 75 1.12 -7.18 -13.75
CA LYS A 75 0.39 -6.02 -14.27
C LYS A 75 -0.93 -5.77 -13.53
N TYR A 76 -1.66 -6.83 -13.18
CA TYR A 76 -3.08 -6.70 -12.81
C TYR A 76 -3.48 -7.29 -11.47
N ALA A 77 -2.70 -8.23 -10.90
CA ALA A 77 -3.05 -8.76 -9.58
C ALA A 77 -2.89 -7.67 -8.52
N PRO A 78 -3.76 -7.63 -7.51
CA PRO A 78 -3.57 -6.74 -6.37
C PRO A 78 -2.29 -7.11 -5.61
N LEU A 79 -1.67 -6.15 -4.91
CA LEU A 79 -0.37 -6.27 -4.27
C LEU A 79 -0.33 -7.38 -3.20
N TYR A 80 -1.46 -7.65 -2.54
CA TYR A 80 -1.58 -8.76 -1.59
C TYR A 80 -1.51 -10.14 -2.25
N LEU A 81 -1.78 -10.25 -3.56
CA LEU A 81 -1.68 -11.49 -4.33
C LEU A 81 -0.43 -11.56 -5.21
N LYS A 82 0.34 -10.49 -5.37
CA LYS A 82 1.57 -10.55 -6.18
C LYS A 82 2.65 -11.39 -5.47
N THR A 83 2.93 -12.55 -6.06
CA THR A 83 3.96 -13.52 -5.70
C THR A 83 5.33 -13.01 -6.12
N ILE A 84 6.26 -13.05 -5.19
CA ILE A 84 7.66 -12.72 -5.42
C ILE A 84 8.31 -13.90 -6.15
N ALA A 85 9.04 -13.60 -7.23
CA ALA A 85 9.73 -14.60 -8.03
C ALA A 85 10.84 -15.29 -7.20
N PRO A 86 10.98 -16.64 -7.30
CA PRO A 86 12.05 -17.37 -6.62
C PRO A 86 13.44 -16.80 -6.91
N GLY A 87 14.30 -16.75 -5.87
CA GLY A 87 15.66 -16.23 -5.95
C GLY A 87 15.77 -14.70 -6.13
N TRP A 88 14.65 -13.96 -6.15
CA TRP A 88 14.67 -12.49 -6.16
C TRP A 88 15.34 -11.94 -4.90
N GLN A 89 15.01 -12.51 -3.74
CA GLN A 89 15.50 -12.02 -2.45
C GLN A 89 17.02 -12.17 -2.37
N ASP A 90 17.58 -13.34 -2.68
CA ASP A 90 19.03 -13.56 -2.70
C ASP A 90 19.76 -12.60 -3.66
N LYS A 91 19.21 -12.41 -4.86
CA LYS A 91 19.76 -11.47 -5.86
C LYS A 91 19.74 -10.04 -5.34
N THR A 92 18.68 -9.64 -4.66
CA THR A 92 18.53 -8.29 -4.09
C THR A 92 19.45 -8.12 -2.88
N ALA A 93 19.49 -9.10 -1.98
CA ALA A 93 20.33 -9.10 -0.78
C ALA A 93 21.81 -8.89 -1.11
N ARG A 94 22.33 -9.51 -2.18
CA ARG A 94 23.72 -9.28 -2.64
C ARG A 94 24.05 -7.84 -3.01
N ARG A 95 23.04 -7.00 -3.29
CA ARG A 95 23.23 -5.58 -3.62
C ARG A 95 23.15 -4.68 -2.38
N LEU A 96 22.54 -5.15 -1.30
CA LEU A 96 22.28 -4.37 -0.09
C LEU A 96 23.52 -3.95 0.71
N PRO A 97 24.64 -4.71 0.78
CA PRO A 97 25.83 -4.26 1.52
C PRO A 97 26.37 -2.90 1.09
N ARG A 98 26.13 -2.49 -0.17
CA ARG A 98 26.54 -1.17 -0.70
C ARG A 98 25.47 -0.08 -0.57
N LEU A 99 24.26 -0.43 -0.15
CA LEU A 99 23.09 0.46 -0.16
C LEU A 99 22.48 0.66 1.23
N ALA A 100 22.42 -0.39 2.04
CA ALA A 100 21.84 -0.43 3.38
C ALA A 100 22.46 -1.58 4.18
N PRO A 101 23.76 -1.52 4.51
CA PRO A 101 24.50 -2.64 5.10
C PRO A 101 23.89 -3.20 6.39
N HIS A 102 23.34 -2.32 7.25
CA HIS A 102 22.73 -2.70 8.53
C HIS A 102 21.34 -3.33 8.39
N LEU A 103 20.75 -3.34 7.20
CA LEU A 103 19.46 -3.99 6.93
C LEU A 103 19.58 -5.33 6.20
N VAL A 104 20.80 -5.78 5.88
CA VAL A 104 21.04 -6.99 5.07
C VAL A 104 20.47 -8.23 5.77
N GLU A 105 20.81 -8.42 7.04
CA GLU A 105 20.38 -9.59 7.83
C GLU A 105 18.87 -9.61 8.02
N LEU A 106 18.29 -8.46 8.39
CA LEU A 106 16.85 -8.32 8.51
C LEU A 106 16.16 -8.64 7.18
N PHE A 107 16.60 -8.05 6.07
CA PHE A 107 16.03 -8.29 4.74
C PHE A 107 16.12 -9.77 4.35
N ALA A 108 17.25 -10.44 4.62
CA ALA A 108 17.43 -11.86 4.32
C ALA A 108 16.55 -12.78 5.20
N SER A 109 16.20 -12.34 6.41
CA SER A 109 15.37 -13.12 7.33
C SER A 109 13.88 -13.18 6.94
N ILE A 110 13.39 -12.22 6.14
CA ILE A 110 11.96 -12.14 5.77
C ILE A 110 11.55 -13.34 4.92
N GLN A 111 10.53 -14.09 5.36
CA GLN A 111 10.04 -15.31 4.68
C GLN A 111 8.78 -15.09 3.82
N ALA A 112 8.32 -13.84 3.69
CA ALA A 112 7.09 -13.54 2.98
C ALA A 112 7.24 -13.76 1.47
N THR A 113 6.27 -14.44 0.87
CA THR A 113 6.27 -14.75 -0.57
C THR A 113 5.40 -13.81 -1.39
N ARG A 114 4.64 -12.92 -0.74
CA ARG A 114 3.79 -11.90 -1.38
C ARG A 114 4.37 -10.51 -1.14
N VAL A 115 4.23 -9.65 -2.13
CA VAL A 115 4.78 -8.28 -2.11
C VAL A 115 4.27 -7.48 -0.90
N ALA A 116 2.95 -7.45 -0.67
CA ALA A 116 2.39 -6.69 0.45
C ALA A 116 2.84 -7.23 1.82
N ASP A 117 2.93 -8.55 1.96
CA ASP A 117 3.35 -9.21 3.20
C ASP A 117 4.84 -9.00 3.46
N PHE A 118 5.68 -9.04 2.42
CA PHE A 118 7.11 -8.75 2.52
C PHE A 118 7.36 -7.32 3.01
N CYS A 119 6.64 -6.35 2.46
CA CYS A 119 6.70 -4.97 2.91
C CYS A 119 6.31 -4.86 4.40
N LEU A 120 5.18 -5.43 4.82
CA LEU A 120 4.76 -5.39 6.23
C LEU A 120 5.78 -6.08 7.15
N ALA A 121 6.28 -7.24 6.76
CA ALA A 121 7.28 -7.99 7.55
C ALA A 121 8.58 -7.18 7.70
N MET A 122 9.05 -6.55 6.62
CA MET A 122 10.21 -5.68 6.66
C MET A 122 9.98 -4.48 7.57
N TYR A 123 8.82 -3.80 7.44
CA TYR A 123 8.53 -2.61 8.24
C TYR A 123 8.38 -2.94 9.74
N ARG A 124 7.81 -4.10 10.06
CA ARG A 124 7.77 -4.63 11.44
C ARG A 124 9.17 -4.91 11.97
N GLY A 125 10.02 -5.59 11.20
CA GLY A 125 11.39 -5.88 11.60
C GLY A 125 12.26 -4.63 11.76
N MET A 126 11.91 -3.53 11.09
CA MET A 126 12.53 -2.22 11.27
C MET A 126 11.97 -1.43 12.49
N GLY A 127 11.04 -1.99 13.28
CA GLY A 127 10.42 -1.30 14.42
C GLY A 127 9.42 -0.20 14.06
N LEU A 128 9.10 -0.03 12.77
CA LEU A 128 8.27 1.09 12.30
C LEU A 128 6.79 0.92 12.64
N LEU A 129 6.35 -0.31 12.91
CA LEU A 129 4.94 -0.65 13.17
C LEU A 129 4.68 -1.07 14.62
N GLU A 130 5.62 -0.84 15.54
CA GLU A 130 5.39 -1.04 16.97
C GLU A 130 4.25 -0.15 17.46
N GLY A 131 3.28 -0.77 18.15
CA GLY A 131 2.07 -0.10 18.64
C GLY A 131 1.08 0.33 17.55
N VAL A 132 1.29 -0.08 16.29
CA VAL A 132 0.43 0.28 15.16
C VAL A 132 -0.45 -0.91 14.77
N GLU A 133 -1.76 -0.72 14.84
CA GLU A 133 -2.74 -1.65 14.30
C GLU A 133 -2.72 -1.57 12.77
N VAL A 134 -2.64 -2.71 12.08
CA VAL A 134 -2.64 -2.76 10.61
C VAL A 134 -3.99 -3.29 10.14
N VAL A 135 -4.77 -2.43 9.47
CA VAL A 135 -6.05 -2.80 8.84
C VAL A 135 -5.81 -2.90 7.33
N ARG A 136 -6.01 -4.09 6.75
CA ARG A 136 -5.73 -4.34 5.32
C ARG A 136 -6.97 -4.05 4.48
N SER A 137 -6.81 -3.35 3.36
CA SER A 137 -7.93 -3.14 2.43
C SER A 137 -8.33 -4.42 1.70
N SER A 138 -7.45 -5.42 1.66
CA SER A 138 -7.74 -6.76 1.12
C SER A 138 -8.48 -7.69 2.07
N ASP A 139 -8.65 -7.32 3.34
CA ASP A 139 -9.33 -8.17 4.32
C ASP A 139 -10.83 -8.31 3.97
N PRO A 140 -11.33 -9.54 3.75
CA PRO A 140 -12.74 -9.77 3.41
C PRO A 140 -13.73 -9.23 4.44
N GLY A 141 -13.37 -9.23 5.73
CA GLY A 141 -14.18 -8.68 6.81
C GLY A 141 -14.27 -7.16 6.74
N VAL A 142 -13.15 -6.47 6.48
CA VAL A 142 -13.13 -5.03 6.23
C VAL A 142 -14.01 -4.68 5.03
N ARG A 143 -13.87 -5.44 3.94
CA ARG A 143 -14.64 -5.19 2.71
C ARG A 143 -16.14 -5.40 2.87
N ARG A 144 -16.56 -6.42 3.63
CA ARG A 144 -17.98 -6.65 3.96
C ARG A 144 -18.56 -5.59 4.88
N ALA A 145 -17.79 -5.09 5.83
CA ALA A 145 -18.23 -4.09 6.80
C ALA A 145 -18.28 -2.67 6.21
N ALA A 146 -17.47 -2.41 5.18
CA ALA A 146 -17.39 -1.10 4.57
C ALA A 146 -18.68 -0.73 3.81
N THR A 147 -18.94 0.57 3.73
CA THR A 147 -20.06 1.10 2.94
C THR A 147 -19.92 0.72 1.46
N PRO A 148 -21.02 0.39 0.76
CA PRO A 148 -20.98 0.10 -0.67
C PRO A 148 -20.42 1.27 -1.49
N VAL A 149 -19.68 0.95 -2.55
CA VAL A 149 -19.12 1.93 -3.49
C VAL A 149 -19.56 1.64 -4.91
N LEU A 150 -20.10 2.66 -5.59
CA LEU A 150 -20.57 2.54 -6.97
C LEU A 150 -19.41 2.39 -7.94
N GLU A 151 -18.47 3.34 -7.91
CA GLU A 151 -17.22 3.23 -8.64
C GLU A 151 -16.21 2.40 -7.85
N HIS A 152 -15.84 1.25 -8.39
CA HIS A 152 -15.03 0.30 -7.67
C HIS A 152 -14.17 -0.58 -8.58
N TYR A 153 -13.32 -1.35 -7.92
CA TYR A 153 -12.60 -2.47 -8.49
C TYR A 153 -13.07 -3.77 -7.86
N ALA A 154 -13.01 -4.87 -8.61
CA ALA A 154 -13.27 -6.21 -8.13
C ALA A 154 -12.07 -7.12 -8.38
N ASP A 155 -11.78 -7.99 -7.41
CA ASP A 155 -10.81 -9.06 -7.55
C ASP A 155 -11.49 -10.26 -8.22
N LEU A 156 -11.12 -10.53 -9.47
CA LEU A 156 -11.78 -11.51 -10.34
C LEU A 156 -10.81 -12.57 -10.88
N PRO A 157 -11.26 -13.83 -11.04
CA PRO A 157 -10.47 -14.83 -11.74
C PRO A 157 -10.39 -14.51 -13.24
N TYR A 158 -9.18 -14.48 -13.79
CA TYR A 158 -8.91 -14.29 -15.21
C TYR A 158 -7.65 -15.05 -15.63
N GLN A 159 -7.76 -15.95 -16.61
CA GLN A 159 -6.65 -16.74 -17.14
C GLN A 159 -5.80 -17.46 -16.06
N GLY A 160 -6.46 -18.05 -15.05
CA GLY A 160 -5.79 -18.78 -13.97
C GLY A 160 -5.10 -17.91 -12.92
N ARG A 161 -5.35 -16.60 -12.92
CA ARG A 161 -4.90 -15.64 -11.90
C ARG A 161 -6.07 -14.85 -11.36
N VAL A 162 -5.86 -14.13 -10.26
CA VAL A 162 -6.78 -13.10 -9.80
C VAL A 162 -6.27 -11.74 -10.27
N VAL A 163 -7.16 -10.94 -10.84
CA VAL A 163 -6.87 -9.60 -11.35
C VAL A 163 -7.78 -8.57 -10.67
N ARG A 164 -7.25 -7.37 -10.43
CA ARG A 164 -8.02 -6.24 -9.90
C ARG A 164 -8.62 -5.45 -11.06
N ALA A 165 -9.82 -5.82 -11.48
CA ALA A 165 -10.50 -5.21 -12.62
C ALA A 165 -11.36 -4.01 -12.20
N ARG A 166 -11.42 -2.97 -13.04
CA ARG A 166 -12.28 -1.80 -12.79
C ARG A 166 -13.69 -2.09 -13.28
N ALA A 167 -14.69 -1.81 -12.45
CA ALA A 167 -16.09 -1.86 -12.87
C ALA A 167 -16.39 -0.76 -13.89
N TYR A 168 -17.23 -1.06 -14.87
CA TYR A 168 -17.74 -0.10 -15.85
C TYR A 168 -19.19 -0.50 -16.24
N PRO A 169 -19.94 0.36 -16.95
CA PRO A 169 -21.29 0.01 -17.38
C PRO A 169 -21.30 -1.27 -18.21
N GLY A 170 -21.87 -2.35 -17.65
CA GLY A 170 -22.00 -3.64 -18.32
C GLY A 170 -20.92 -4.68 -18.00
N GLY A 171 -19.92 -4.40 -17.15
CA GLY A 171 -18.94 -5.42 -16.79
C GLY A 171 -17.70 -4.92 -16.03
N TYR A 172 -16.59 -5.64 -16.24
CA TYR A 172 -15.29 -5.37 -15.63
C TYR A 172 -14.17 -5.41 -16.66
N ARG A 173 -13.23 -4.46 -16.55
CA ARG A 173 -12.12 -4.36 -17.51
C ARG A 173 -10.78 -4.07 -16.86
N LEU A 174 -9.70 -4.47 -17.54
CA LEU A 174 -8.32 -4.17 -17.21
C LEU A 174 -7.76 -3.12 -18.17
N HIS A 175 -7.13 -2.08 -17.64
CA HIS A 175 -6.49 -1.05 -18.47
C HIS A 175 -5.15 -1.54 -19.02
N GLN A 176 -4.96 -1.51 -20.33
CA GLN A 176 -3.71 -1.93 -20.96
C GLN A 176 -2.71 -0.79 -21.14
N GLY A 177 -3.17 0.46 -21.05
CA GLY A 177 -2.44 1.69 -21.40
C GLY A 177 -3.12 2.41 -22.56
N GLY A 178 -3.07 3.75 -22.58
CA GLY A 178 -3.80 4.55 -23.56
C GLY A 178 -5.31 4.28 -23.51
N GLU A 179 -5.95 4.10 -24.67
CA GLU A 179 -7.38 3.77 -24.80
C GLU A 179 -7.65 2.26 -24.92
N ALA A 180 -6.68 1.40 -24.58
CA ALA A 180 -6.82 -0.05 -24.71
C ALA A 180 -7.27 -0.72 -23.40
N TYR A 181 -8.26 -1.63 -23.51
CA TYR A 181 -8.86 -2.34 -22.38
C TYR A 181 -9.04 -3.83 -22.72
N LEU A 182 -8.93 -4.69 -21.70
CA LEU A 182 -9.33 -6.09 -21.76
C LEU A 182 -10.58 -6.32 -20.95
N GLU A 183 -11.57 -6.97 -21.54
CA GLU A 183 -12.75 -7.42 -20.82
C GLU A 183 -12.45 -8.63 -19.95
N VAL A 184 -13.00 -8.59 -18.74
CA VAL A 184 -12.88 -9.65 -17.73
C VAL A 184 -14.27 -10.22 -17.48
N PRO A 185 -14.55 -11.47 -17.91
CA PRO A 185 -15.79 -12.13 -17.58
C PRO A 185 -15.94 -12.24 -16.06
N ALA A 186 -17.11 -11.88 -15.55
CA ALA A 186 -17.42 -11.95 -14.12
C ALA A 186 -18.77 -12.64 -13.91
N GLY A 187 -18.83 -13.52 -12.92
CA GLY A 187 -20.10 -13.92 -12.31
C GLY A 187 -20.59 -12.86 -11.32
N PRO A 188 -21.53 -13.20 -10.43
CA PRO A 188 -21.91 -12.34 -9.32
C PRO A 188 -20.68 -11.95 -8.49
N VAL A 189 -20.55 -10.66 -8.18
CA VAL A 189 -19.44 -10.10 -7.38
C VAL A 189 -19.96 -9.72 -6.00
N GLY A 190 -19.38 -10.32 -4.96
CA GLY A 190 -19.69 -10.01 -3.57
C GLY A 190 -18.87 -8.86 -3.01
N PRO A 191 -19.32 -8.22 -1.92
CA PRO A 191 -18.59 -7.12 -1.28
C PRO A 191 -17.17 -7.50 -0.86
N GLU A 192 -16.90 -8.76 -0.51
CA GLU A 192 -15.57 -9.27 -0.17
C GLU A 192 -14.54 -9.19 -1.32
N GLN A 193 -14.99 -9.01 -2.56
CA GLN A 193 -14.13 -8.86 -3.74
C GLN A 193 -13.91 -7.39 -4.10
N VAL A 194 -14.65 -6.47 -3.49
CA VAL A 194 -14.73 -5.07 -3.91
C VAL A 194 -13.71 -4.22 -3.15
N SER A 195 -13.04 -3.31 -3.88
CA SER A 195 -12.20 -2.26 -3.30
C SER A 195 -12.48 -0.91 -3.96
N PRO A 196 -12.35 0.21 -3.23
CA PRO A 196 -12.71 1.52 -3.74
C PRO A 196 -11.72 2.05 -4.79
N THR A 197 -12.18 3.03 -5.57
CA THR A 197 -11.29 3.89 -6.36
C THR A 197 -10.49 4.81 -5.42
N ARG A 198 -9.64 5.68 -5.97
CA ARG A 198 -8.89 6.65 -5.15
C ARG A 198 -9.84 7.61 -4.43
N ASP A 199 -10.91 8.03 -5.10
CA ASP A 199 -11.72 9.16 -4.66
C ASP A 199 -12.73 8.74 -3.58
N SER A 200 -13.25 7.50 -3.64
CA SER A 200 -14.13 6.93 -2.60
C SER A 200 -13.37 6.24 -1.45
N ARG A 201 -12.03 6.15 -1.53
CA ARG A 201 -11.21 5.36 -0.59
C ARG A 201 -11.32 5.83 0.84
N LEU A 202 -11.31 7.15 1.07
CA LEU A 202 -11.31 7.70 2.41
C LEU A 202 -12.63 7.42 3.12
N VAL A 203 -13.77 7.69 2.45
CA VAL A 203 -15.12 7.38 2.98
C VAL A 203 -15.27 5.88 3.24
N TRP A 204 -14.80 5.04 2.32
CA TRP A 204 -14.83 3.59 2.47
C TRP A 204 -14.04 3.12 3.70
N MET A 205 -12.80 3.60 3.86
CA MET A 205 -11.99 3.34 5.04
C MET A 205 -12.66 3.83 6.32
N GLN A 206 -13.18 5.06 6.30
CA GLN A 206 -13.76 5.73 7.45
C GLN A 206 -15.00 5.00 7.96
N SER A 207 -15.82 4.43 7.06
CA SER A 207 -16.98 3.61 7.41
C SER A 207 -16.65 2.37 8.27
N VAL A 208 -15.39 1.93 8.25
CA VAL A 208 -14.92 0.77 9.04
C VAL A 208 -14.06 1.20 10.23
N ILE A 209 -13.12 2.13 10.03
CA ILE A 209 -12.13 2.48 11.05
C ILE A 209 -12.70 3.49 12.06
N GLY A 210 -13.55 4.41 11.61
CA GLY A 210 -14.05 5.52 12.41
C GLY A 210 -12.91 6.37 12.98
N CYS A 211 -11.96 6.80 12.13
CA CYS A 211 -10.84 7.60 12.62
C CYS A 211 -11.30 9.01 13.00
N THR A 212 -10.68 9.58 14.03
CA THR A 212 -10.92 10.97 14.44
C THR A 212 -9.82 11.90 13.94
N HIS A 213 -8.62 11.37 13.67
CA HIS A 213 -7.52 12.10 13.07
C HIS A 213 -6.95 11.30 11.91
N TYR A 214 -6.67 11.97 10.79
CA TYR A 214 -6.03 11.35 9.63
C TYR A 214 -4.73 12.07 9.27
N VAL A 215 -3.61 11.36 9.34
CA VAL A 215 -2.29 11.88 8.96
C VAL A 215 -2.11 11.75 7.45
N ALA A 216 -2.23 12.87 6.74
CA ALA A 216 -2.16 12.97 5.29
C ALA A 216 -0.77 13.41 4.81
N GLY A 217 -0.34 12.90 3.66
CA GLY A 217 0.78 13.47 2.91
C GLY A 217 0.42 14.79 2.24
N ALA A 218 1.43 15.58 1.87
CA ALA A 218 1.24 16.85 1.17
C ALA A 218 0.33 16.75 -0.07
N SER A 219 0.46 15.68 -0.88
CA SER A 219 -0.42 15.48 -2.04
C SER A 219 -1.85 15.08 -1.65
N GLU A 220 -2.02 14.25 -0.62
CA GLU A 220 -3.33 13.89 -0.07
C GLU A 220 -4.10 15.11 0.43
N MET A 221 -3.41 16.06 1.06
CA MET A 221 -4.02 17.30 1.56
C MET A 221 -4.69 18.14 0.46
N VAL A 222 -4.25 17.99 -0.80
CA VAL A 222 -4.78 18.71 -1.96
C VAL A 222 -6.01 18.03 -2.54
N TYR A 223 -6.03 16.69 -2.63
CA TYR A 223 -7.08 15.98 -3.36
C TYR A 223 -8.17 15.36 -2.47
N LEU A 224 -7.93 15.20 -1.16
CA LEU A 224 -8.92 14.61 -0.27
C LEU A 224 -10.11 15.56 -0.10
N ASP A 225 -11.31 15.06 -0.41
CA ASP A 225 -12.56 15.77 -0.14
C ASP A 225 -12.86 15.70 1.36
N ARG A 226 -12.59 16.80 2.06
CA ARG A 226 -12.81 16.92 3.51
C ARG A 226 -14.30 17.06 3.85
N SER A 227 -15.13 17.45 2.89
CA SER A 227 -16.58 17.58 3.11
C SER A 227 -17.27 16.22 3.21
N ALA A 228 -16.67 15.17 2.64
CA ALA A 228 -17.18 13.80 2.70
C ALA A 228 -16.92 13.10 4.04
N THR A 229 -15.99 13.62 4.86
CA THR A 229 -15.65 13.10 6.20
C THR A 229 -15.43 14.27 7.18
N PRO A 230 -16.46 15.08 7.48
CA PRO A 230 -16.33 16.28 8.30
C PRO A 230 -15.94 15.99 9.76
N GLU A 231 -16.10 14.74 10.20
CA GLU A 231 -15.72 14.26 11.53
C GLU A 231 -14.20 14.03 11.70
N ILE A 232 -13.42 14.07 10.62
CA ILE A 232 -11.98 13.82 10.64
C ILE A 232 -11.20 15.12 10.76
N THR A 233 -10.33 15.21 11.77
CA THR A 233 -9.27 16.21 11.82
C THR A 233 -8.10 15.76 10.94
N PHE A 234 -7.86 16.47 9.83
CA PHE A 234 -6.71 16.19 8.96
C PHE A 234 -5.45 16.84 9.52
N VAL A 235 -4.40 16.03 9.64
CA VAL A 235 -3.08 16.45 10.11
C VAL A 235 -2.10 16.22 8.97
N GLU A 236 -1.42 17.27 8.51
CA GLU A 236 -0.36 17.09 7.52
C GLU A 236 0.86 16.45 8.18
N ARG A 237 1.46 15.45 7.53
CA ARG A 237 2.73 14.87 7.98
C ARG A 237 3.83 15.92 8.00
N ASP A 238 4.83 15.68 8.84
CA ASP A 238 6.03 16.53 8.87
C ASP A 238 6.78 16.49 7.53
N PHE A 239 7.45 17.59 7.19
CA PHE A 239 8.29 17.66 6.00
C PHE A 239 9.44 16.65 6.09
N VAL A 240 9.77 16.03 4.95
CA VAL A 240 10.93 15.14 4.84
C VAL A 240 11.57 15.30 3.47
N PRO A 241 12.90 15.53 3.39
CA PRO A 241 13.60 15.64 2.13
C PRO A 241 13.69 14.26 1.44
N ASP A 242 13.77 14.29 0.11
CA ASP A 242 13.81 13.10 -0.73
C ASP A 242 12.70 12.08 -0.38
N ALA A 243 11.47 12.58 -0.18
CA ALA A 243 10.34 11.83 0.37
C ALA A 243 10.05 10.48 -0.34
N GLY A 244 10.43 10.35 -1.62
CA GLY A 244 10.28 9.14 -2.43
C GLY A 244 11.42 8.11 -2.32
N LEU A 245 12.50 8.39 -1.59
CA LEU A 245 13.56 7.41 -1.32
C LEU A 245 13.13 6.42 -0.22
N GLY A 246 13.70 5.23 -0.26
CA GLY A 246 13.56 4.23 0.80
C GLY A 246 14.24 4.73 2.08
N TRP A 247 13.54 4.57 3.20
CA TRP A 247 14.08 4.78 4.52
C TRP A 247 14.94 3.59 4.93
N THR A 248 16.16 3.83 5.38
CA THR A 248 17.06 2.77 5.83
C THR A 248 17.34 2.82 7.33
N GLY A 249 17.09 3.92 8.02
CA GLY A 249 17.58 4.18 9.38
C GLY A 249 18.19 5.56 9.44
#